data_AF-A0A8C4YP88-F1
#
_entry.id   AF-A0A8C4YP88-F1
#
_cell.length_a   1.000
_cell.length_b   1.000
_cell.length_c   1.000
_cell.angle_alpha   90.00
_cell.angle_beta   90.00
_cell.angle_gamma   90.00
#
_symmetry.space_group_name_H-M   'P 1'
#
loop_
_entity.id
_entity.type
_entity.pdbx_description
1 polymer ?
#
loop_
_entity_poly.entity_id
_entity_poly.type
_entity_poly.pdbx_seq_one_letter_code
_entity_poly.pdbx_strand_id
1 'polypeptide(L)'
;MMREKARELCSDKVQAFTKCCQESGFLMVVKCQQENAALKECLTTYYNDPAFYEECKIEYLKQREEFRATGIPAKQRQQKLPTSM
;
A
#
# COMPACT_ATOMS: atom_id res chain seq x y z
N MET A 1 1.51 -2.17 -6.89
CA MET A 1 0.06 -2.30 -7.11
C MET A 1 -0.70 -2.82 -5.89
N MET A 2 -0.77 -4.13 -5.59
CA MET A 2 -1.60 -4.62 -4.46
C MET A 2 -1.16 -4.07 -3.10
N ARG A 3 0.16 -4.04 -2.85
CA ARG A 3 0.72 -3.43 -1.64
C ARG A 3 0.44 -1.93 -1.54
N GLU A 4 0.41 -1.22 -2.67
CA GLU A 4 0.16 0.24 -2.69
C GLU A 4 -1.33 0.51 -2.48
N LYS A 5 -2.21 -0.17 -3.21
CA LYS A 5 -3.67 -0.11 -3.00
C LYS A 5 -4.06 -0.45 -1.57
N ALA A 6 -3.53 -1.54 -1.01
CA ALA A 6 -3.83 -1.91 0.38
C ALA A 6 -3.34 -0.85 1.38
N ARG A 7 -2.20 -0.18 1.10
CA ARG A 7 -1.70 0.94 1.92
C ARG A 7 -2.56 2.20 1.77
N GLU A 8 -3.08 2.49 0.59
CA GLU A 8 -4.01 3.60 0.35
C GLU A 8 -5.34 3.38 1.09
N LEU A 9 -5.90 2.17 1.00
CA LEU A 9 -7.11 1.78 1.72
C LEU A 9 -6.91 1.78 3.25
N CYS A 10 -5.72 1.41 3.74
CA CYS A 10 -5.35 1.47 5.16
C CYS A 10 -4.62 2.78 5.54
N SER A 11 -4.79 3.86 4.77
CA SER A 11 -4.01 5.10 4.94
C SER A 11 -4.12 5.70 6.34
N ASP A 12 -5.28 5.63 6.98
CA ASP A 12 -5.47 6.09 8.37
C ASP A 12 -4.56 5.33 9.35
N LYS A 13 -4.46 4.01 9.19
CA LYS A 13 -3.60 3.15 10.02
C LYS A 13 -2.13 3.39 9.73
N VAL A 14 -1.78 3.66 8.46
CA VAL A 14 -0.43 4.05 8.06
C VAL A 14 -0.06 5.38 8.72
N GLN A 15 -0.95 6.38 8.71
CA GLN A 15 -0.68 7.67 9.35
C GLN A 15 -0.52 7.53 10.87
N ALA A 16 -1.37 6.74 11.54
CA ALA A 16 -1.25 6.50 12.97
C ALA A 16 0.09 5.82 13.33
N PHE A 17 0.47 4.79 12.57
CA PHE A 17 1.77 4.13 12.74
C PHE A 17 2.94 5.10 12.49
N THR A 18 2.89 5.89 11.42
CA THR A 18 3.94 6.88 11.11
C THR A 18 4.07 7.93 12.20
N LYS A 19 2.96 8.45 12.73
CA LYS A 19 2.97 9.39 13.87
C LYS A 19 3.63 8.77 15.09
N CYS A 20 3.24 7.55 15.46
CA CYS A 20 3.87 6.85 16.59
C CYS A 20 5.37 6.63 16.37
N CYS A 21 5.78 6.27 15.14
CA CYS A 21 7.21 6.10 14.80
C CYS A 21 7.99 7.41 14.94
N GLN A 22 7.42 8.54 14.49
CA GLN A 22 8.04 9.85 14.60
C GLN A 22 8.21 10.28 16.07
N GLU A 23 7.22 9.99 16.92
CA GLU A 23 7.24 10.35 18.35
C GLU A 23 8.13 9.41 19.19
N SER A 24 8.15 8.12 18.88
CA SER A 24 8.83 7.10 19.68
C SER A 24 10.32 6.93 19.36
N GLY A 25 10.75 7.38 18.18
CA GLY A 25 12.14 7.29 17.72
C GLY A 25 12.68 5.86 17.82
N PHE A 26 13.81 5.69 18.52
CA PHE A 26 14.47 4.38 18.66
C PHE A 26 13.61 3.31 19.36
N LEU A 27 12.68 3.71 20.24
CA LEU A 27 11.82 2.78 20.98
C LEU A 27 10.52 2.42 20.24
N MET A 28 10.39 2.79 18.96
CA MET A 28 9.17 2.58 18.16
C MET A 28 8.71 1.12 18.11
N VAL A 29 9.62 0.14 18.08
CA VAL A 29 9.26 -1.29 17.97
C VAL A 29 8.56 -1.80 19.23
N VAL A 30 8.81 -1.17 20.36
CA VAL A 30 8.19 -1.53 21.65
C VAL A 30 6.93 -0.70 21.88
N LYS A 31 6.98 0.61 21.61
CA LYS A 31 5.88 1.53 21.88
C LYS A 31 4.75 1.46 20.84
N CYS A 32 5.08 1.27 19.57
CA CYS A 32 4.13 1.31 18.46
C CYS A 32 3.57 -0.06 18.08
N GLN A 33 3.58 -1.03 19.00
CA GLN A 33 3.13 -2.39 18.71
C GLN A 33 1.64 -2.46 18.39
N GLN A 34 0.83 -1.60 19.03
CA GLN A 34 -0.61 -1.56 18.84
C GLN A 34 -0.98 -1.02 17.45
N GLU A 35 -0.36 0.08 17.06
CA GLU A 35 -0.53 0.72 15.75
C GLU A 35 -0.02 -0.20 14.64
N ASN A 36 1.09 -0.90 14.88
CA ASN A 36 1.62 -1.88 13.93
C ASN A 36 0.70 -3.10 13.80
N ALA A 37 0.13 -3.60 14.91
CA ALA A 37 -0.85 -4.68 14.88
C ALA A 37 -2.10 -4.28 14.10
N ALA A 38 -2.65 -3.09 14.35
CA ALA A 38 -3.81 -2.57 13.64
C ALA A 38 -3.54 -2.36 12.14
N LEU A 39 -2.35 -1.86 11.77
CA LEU A 39 -1.94 -1.74 10.38
C LEU A 39 -1.79 -3.11 9.71
N LYS A 40 -1.17 -4.06 10.40
CA LYS A 40 -0.98 -5.43 9.90
C LYS A 40 -2.33 -6.12 9.70
N GLU A 41 -3.25 -5.98 10.62
CA GLU A 41 -4.60 -6.55 10.53
C GLU A 41 -5.32 -6.00 9.30
N CYS A 42 -5.36 -4.68 9.14
CA CYS A 42 -5.98 -4.03 7.98
C CYS A 42 -5.42 -4.56 6.66
N LEU A 43 -4.08 -4.62 6.53
CA LEU A 43 -3.44 -5.12 5.31
C LEU A 43 -3.72 -6.61 5.07
N THR A 44 -3.74 -7.41 6.14
CA THR A 44 -3.97 -8.86 6.05
C THR A 44 -5.39 -9.16 5.59
N THR A 45 -6.39 -8.38 6.02
CA THR A 45 -7.78 -8.50 5.54
C THR A 45 -7.85 -8.34 4.02
N TYR A 46 -7.24 -7.29 3.47
CA TYR A 46 -7.24 -7.08 2.02
C TYR A 46 -6.44 -8.13 1.26
N TYR A 47 -5.33 -8.62 1.80
CA TYR A 47 -4.56 -9.68 1.14
C TYR A 47 -5.26 -11.04 1.13
N ASN A 48 -6.11 -11.30 2.13
CA ASN A 48 -6.90 -12.53 2.19
C ASN A 48 -8.22 -12.42 1.41
N ASP A 49 -8.61 -11.23 0.97
CA ASP A 49 -9.84 -11.02 0.20
C ASP A 49 -9.62 -11.40 -1.27
N PRO A 50 -10.29 -12.47 -1.77
CA PRO A 50 -10.18 -12.87 -3.17
C PRO A 50 -10.73 -11.81 -4.13
N ALA A 51 -11.73 -11.01 -3.72
CA ALA A 51 -12.29 -9.97 -4.58
C ALA A 51 -11.24 -8.88 -4.84
N PHE A 52 -10.52 -8.46 -3.80
CA PHE A 52 -9.42 -7.49 -3.92
C PHE A 52 -8.29 -8.01 -4.83
N TYR A 53 -7.99 -9.31 -4.78
CA TYR A 53 -7.04 -9.93 -5.69
C TYR A 53 -7.49 -9.89 -7.15
N GLU A 54 -8.76 -10.23 -7.42
CA GLU A 54 -9.31 -10.22 -8.77
C GLU A 54 -9.33 -8.80 -9.37
N GLU A 55 -9.74 -7.80 -8.61
CA GLU A 55 -9.70 -6.40 -9.05
C GLU A 55 -8.28 -5.97 -9.43
N CYS A 56 -7.31 -6.30 -8.58
CA CYS A 56 -5.92 -5.98 -8.84
C CYS A 56 -5.35 -6.78 -10.03
N LYS A 57 -5.83 -8.00 -10.27
CA LYS A 57 -5.45 -8.80 -11.44
C LYS A 57 -5.98 -8.17 -12.73
N ILE A 58 -7.25 -7.75 -12.75
CA ILE A 58 -7.86 -7.12 -13.92
C ILE A 58 -7.11 -5.83 -14.29
N GLU A 59 -6.83 -4.99 -13.30
CA GLU A 59 -6.11 -3.74 -13.54
C GLU A 59 -4.66 -3.98 -13.99
N TYR A 60 -3.98 -5.00 -13.45
CA TYR A 60 -2.65 -5.40 -13.94
C TYR A 60 -2.68 -5.86 -15.41
N LEU A 61 -3.68 -6.67 -15.78
CA LEU A 61 -3.85 -7.14 -17.17
C LEU A 61 -4.09 -5.97 -18.11
N LYS A 62 -4.94 -5.00 -17.72
CA LYS A 62 -5.18 -3.77 -18.48
C LYS A 62 -3.89 -2.96 -18.67
N GLN A 63 -3.12 -2.75 -17.61
CA GLN A 63 -1.82 -2.05 -17.71
C GLN A 63 -0.84 -2.78 -18.66
N ARG A 64 -0.87 -4.12 -18.66
CA ARG A 64 -0.05 -4.95 -19.55
C ARG A 64 -0.50 -4.83 -21.00
N GLU A 65 -1.80 -4.79 -21.26
CA GLU A 65 -2.37 -4.56 -22.59
C GLU A 65 -2.00 -3.16 -23.11
N GLU A 66 -2.14 -2.13 -22.28
CA GLU A 66 -1.71 -0.76 -22.61
C GLU A 66 -0.21 -0.71 -22.93
N PHE A 67 0.63 -1.40 -22.15
CA PHE A 67 2.06 -1.50 -22.42
C PHE A 67 2.34 -2.19 -23.75
N ARG A 68 1.61 -3.26 -24.08
CA ARG A 68 1.75 -3.95 -25.38
C ARG A 68 1.33 -3.07 -26.56
N ALA A 69 0.30 -2.24 -26.37
CA ALA A 69 -0.22 -1.36 -27.42
C ALA A 69 0.66 -0.12 -27.64
N THR A 70 1.17 0.48 -26.56
CA THR A 70 1.84 1.80 -26.59
C THR A 70 3.35 1.75 -26.36
N GLY A 71 3.86 0.67 -25.77
CA GLY A 71 5.25 0.54 -25.35
C GLY A 71 5.63 1.34 -24.09
N ILE A 72 4.68 2.04 -23.45
CA ILE A 72 4.96 2.96 -22.33
C ILE A 72 4.80 2.24 -20.97
N PRO A 73 5.86 2.12 -20.14
CA PRO A 73 5.79 1.40 -18.86
C PRO A 73 4.86 2.05 -17.83
N ALA A 74 4.03 1.25 -17.17
CA ALA A 74 3.12 1.71 -16.11
C ALA A 74 3.86 2.32 -14.89
N LYS A 75 5.08 1.84 -14.56
CA LYS A 75 5.88 2.35 -13.43
C LYS A 75 6.28 3.82 -13.56
N GLN A 76 6.44 4.34 -14.78
CA GLN A 76 6.69 5.77 -15.00
C GLN A 76 5.47 6.64 -14.67
N ARG A 77 4.26 6.06 -14.59
CA ARG A 77 3.04 6.77 -14.17
C ARG A 77 2.86 6.77 -12.65
N GLN A 78 3.22 5.69 -11.95
CA GLN A 78 3.05 5.55 -10.49
C GLN A 78 4.09 6.31 -9.65
N GLN A 79 5.31 6.55 -10.16
CA GLN A 79 6.33 7.36 -9.48
C GLN A 79 5.95 8.85 -9.31
N LYS A 80 4.82 9.30 -9.88
CA LYS A 80 4.30 10.67 -9.73
C LYS A 80 3.42 10.90 -8.51
N LEU A 81 3.15 9.89 -7.69
CA LEU A 81 2.59 10.14 -6.36
C LEU A 81 3.73 10.58 -5.43
N PRO A 82 3.72 11.82 -4.92
CA PRO A 82 4.77 12.29 -4.04
C PRO A 82 4.77 11.40 -2.80
N THR A 83 5.85 10.64 -2.62
CA THR A 83 6.18 10.09 -1.31
C THR A 83 6.58 11.30 -0.48
N SER A 84 5.61 11.92 0.19
CA SER A 84 5.89 12.91 1.23
C SER A 84 6.76 12.22 2.26
N MET A 85 7.99 12.71 2.38
CA MET A 85 8.75 12.62 3.63
C MET A 85 8.00 13.35 4.73
#